data_AF-A0A938JDB8-F1
#
_entry.id   AF-A0A938JDB8-F1
#
_cell.length_a   1.000
_cell.length_b   1.000
_cell.length_c   1.000
_cell.angle_alpha   90.00
_cell.angle_beta   90.00
_cell.angle_gamma   90.00
#
_symmetry.space_group_name_H-M   'P 1'
#
loop_
_entity.id
_entity.type
_entity.pdbx_description
1 polymer ?
#
loop_
_entity_poly.entity_id
_entity_poly.type
_entity_poly.pdbx_seq_one_letter_code
_entity_poly.pdbx_strand_id
1 'polypeptide(L)'
;MTFAPRGFDSNPWYLRIRRMGGAAYHAWKANDPKAINEYKNVKQSSKDFEVLAYFGDDISRSYQIQQWLPVYEELNKTHKVQIICRQYPTTKFLRKLTNLPVNSVYDFFTLTDLIDTNNYKVILYVNNSFTNFQAMAAKKAFHVHLNHGESDKMSMTSRQMYAYDVVAVAGQAAKDRLRNALIVSDENKEVIIGRPQLDLLQKPLEIVEGRKILTYAPTWEGDQ
;
A
#
# COMPACT_ATOMS: atom_id res chain seq x y z
N MET A 1 -41.85 8.96 37.73
CA MET A 1 -40.54 9.55 37.36
C MET A 1 -39.98 8.76 36.19
N THR A 2 -40.00 9.35 35.00
CA THR A 2 -39.38 8.79 33.80
C THR A 2 -37.90 9.14 33.78
N PHE A 3 -37.03 8.15 33.82
CA PHE A 3 -35.60 8.34 33.62
C PHE A 3 -35.34 8.58 32.13
N ALA A 4 -34.96 9.80 31.76
CA ALA A 4 -34.39 10.07 30.45
C ALA A 4 -32.98 9.46 30.39
N PRO A 5 -32.64 8.61 29.39
CA PRO A 5 -31.29 8.11 29.26
C PRO A 5 -30.35 9.28 28.94
N ARG A 6 -29.27 9.43 29.72
CA ARG A 6 -28.20 10.37 29.38
C ARG A 6 -27.62 9.93 28.04
N GLY A 7 -27.75 10.80 27.03
CA GLY A 7 -27.10 10.59 25.74
C GLY A 7 -25.60 10.38 25.95
N PHE A 8 -25.09 9.24 25.50
CA PHE A 8 -23.65 9.05 25.39
C PHE A 8 -23.14 10.09 24.38
N ASP A 9 -22.24 10.97 24.81
CA ASP A 9 -21.47 11.81 23.89
C ASP A 9 -20.68 10.86 22.98
N SER A 10 -21.09 10.78 21.72
CA SER A 10 -20.53 9.85 20.73
C SER A 10 -19.10 10.20 20.33
N ASN A 11 -18.52 11.32 20.83
CA ASN A 11 -17.16 11.70 20.50
C ASN A 11 -16.48 12.58 21.59
N PRO A 12 -16.10 11.98 22.73
CA PRO A 12 -15.56 12.72 23.86
C PRO A 12 -14.25 13.45 23.55
N TRP A 13 -14.05 14.60 24.18
CA TRP A 13 -12.94 15.55 23.95
C TRP A 13 -11.55 14.91 24.02
N TYR A 14 -11.34 13.89 24.86
CA TYR A 14 -10.05 13.20 24.97
C TYR A 14 -9.71 12.36 23.72
N LEU A 15 -10.70 11.87 22.97
CA LEU A 15 -10.48 11.22 21.67
C LEU A 15 -10.05 12.24 20.61
N ARG A 16 -10.56 13.48 20.68
CA ARG A 16 -10.13 14.58 19.80
C ARG A 16 -8.67 14.94 20.05
N ILE A 17 -8.25 15.02 21.31
CA ILE A 17 -6.85 15.30 21.69
C ILE A 17 -5.93 14.16 21.25
N ARG A 18 -6.31 12.89 21.43
CA ARG A 18 -5.53 11.74 20.96
C ARG A 18 -5.38 11.71 19.44
N ARG A 19 -6.46 12.00 18.70
CA ARG A 19 -6.41 12.14 17.22
C ARG A 19 -5.50 13.29 16.78
N MET A 20 -5.59 14.44 17.45
CA MET A 20 -4.70 15.57 17.19
C MET A 20 -3.23 15.25 17.55
N GLY A 21 -2.99 14.44 18.59
CA GLY A 21 -1.65 14.00 18.98
C GLY A 21 -0.94 13.20 17.88
N GLY A 22 -1.67 12.31 17.20
CA GLY A 22 -1.14 11.61 16.02
C GLY A 22 -0.76 12.57 14.90
N ALA A 23 -1.69 13.46 14.51
CA ALA A 23 -1.43 14.45 13.46
C ALA A 23 -0.26 15.40 13.81
N ALA A 24 -0.16 15.84 15.07
CA ALA A 24 0.92 16.69 15.56
C ALA A 24 2.28 15.94 15.58
N TYR A 25 2.31 14.67 15.98
CA TYR A 25 3.51 13.83 15.91
C TYR A 25 3.99 13.65 14.46
N HIS A 26 3.08 13.37 13.53
CA HIS A 26 3.44 13.23 12.12
C HIS A 26 3.88 14.55 11.48
N ALA A 27 3.28 15.68 11.88
CA ALA A 27 3.73 17.01 11.49
C ALA A 27 5.15 17.30 11.99
N TRP A 28 5.43 16.97 13.26
CA TRP A 28 6.76 17.11 13.84
C TRP A 28 7.79 16.22 13.15
N LYS A 29 7.49 14.91 12.97
CA LYS A 29 8.38 13.96 12.27
C LYS A 29 8.68 14.39 10.83
N ALA A 30 7.71 15.01 10.17
CA ALA A 30 7.88 15.55 8.82
C ALA A 30 8.53 16.93 8.77
N ASN A 31 8.66 17.60 9.91
CA ASN A 31 8.94 19.02 10.00
C ASN A 31 8.04 19.86 9.05
N ASP A 32 6.74 19.53 9.02
CA ASP A 32 5.78 20.13 8.11
C ASP A 32 4.38 20.26 8.77
N PRO A 33 3.97 21.47 9.20
CA PRO A 33 2.70 21.66 9.89
C PRO A 33 1.47 21.39 9.00
N LYS A 34 1.63 21.35 7.67
CA LYS A 34 0.52 21.05 6.74
C LYS A 34 -0.07 19.65 6.97
N ALA A 35 0.71 18.73 7.53
CA ALA A 35 0.26 17.39 7.91
C ALA A 35 -1.00 17.40 8.80
N ILE A 36 -1.17 18.41 9.66
CA ILE A 36 -2.34 18.55 10.55
C ILE A 36 -3.61 18.88 9.75
N ASN A 37 -3.50 19.84 8.82
CA ASN A 37 -4.65 20.29 8.04
C ASN A 37 -5.08 19.24 7.01
N GLU A 38 -4.12 18.55 6.40
CA GLU A 38 -4.42 17.46 5.47
C GLU A 38 -5.20 16.35 6.15
N TYR A 39 -4.76 15.92 7.34
CA TYR A 39 -5.46 14.92 8.12
C TYR A 39 -6.91 15.31 8.40
N LYS A 40 -7.17 16.58 8.76
CA LYS A 40 -8.53 17.07 9.01
C LYS A 40 -9.42 17.02 7.77
N ASN A 41 -8.83 17.22 6.59
CA ASN A 41 -9.58 17.38 5.35
C ASN A 41 -9.63 16.11 4.49
N VAL A 42 -8.97 15.02 4.92
CA VAL A 42 -8.80 13.82 4.08
C VAL A 42 -10.13 13.21 3.62
N LYS A 43 -11.18 13.23 4.45
CA LYS A 43 -12.52 12.76 4.08
C LYS A 43 -13.18 13.60 2.98
N GLN A 44 -12.83 14.87 2.89
CA GLN A 44 -13.38 15.77 1.85
C GLN A 44 -12.64 15.60 0.54
N SER A 45 -11.33 15.34 0.59
CA SER A 45 -10.47 15.16 -0.59
C SER A 45 -10.40 13.72 -1.12
N SER A 46 -10.98 12.75 -0.40
CA SER A 46 -11.01 11.33 -0.75
C SER A 46 -12.44 10.84 -0.92
N LYS A 47 -12.96 10.88 -2.16
CA LYS A 47 -14.31 10.41 -2.50
C LYS A 47 -14.32 9.74 -3.88
N ASP A 48 -15.21 8.77 -4.04
CA ASP A 48 -15.53 8.09 -5.29
C ASP A 48 -14.32 7.40 -5.95
N PHE A 49 -13.37 6.90 -5.14
CA PHE A 49 -12.27 6.08 -5.61
C PHE A 49 -12.64 4.59 -5.59
N GLU A 50 -12.23 3.85 -6.62
CA GLU A 50 -12.55 2.43 -6.78
C GLU A 50 -11.44 1.52 -6.26
N VAL A 51 -10.19 1.98 -6.37
CA VAL A 51 -9.00 1.20 -6.03
C VAL A 51 -8.14 1.98 -5.03
N LEU A 52 -7.75 1.32 -3.95
CA LEU A 52 -6.83 1.85 -2.95
C LEU A 52 -5.47 1.15 -3.07
N ALA A 53 -4.41 1.88 -3.40
CA ALA A 53 -3.05 1.43 -3.14
C ALA A 53 -2.62 1.83 -1.72
N TYR A 54 -2.45 0.85 -0.85
CA TYR A 54 -2.10 1.08 0.56
C TYR A 54 -0.59 0.96 0.78
N PHE A 55 0.00 1.94 1.48
CA PHE A 55 1.41 1.89 1.88
C PHE A 55 1.65 2.44 3.29
N GLY A 56 1.97 1.55 4.24
CA GLY A 56 2.13 1.95 5.64
C GLY A 56 3.55 2.30 6.09
N ASP A 57 4.57 2.05 5.26
CA ASP A 57 5.96 2.15 5.67
C ASP A 57 6.54 3.57 5.51
N ASP A 58 7.74 3.76 6.05
CA ASP A 58 8.49 5.01 5.91
C ASP A 58 9.17 5.16 4.53
N ILE A 59 9.79 6.32 4.32
CA ILE A 59 10.41 6.70 3.05
C ILE A 59 11.54 5.77 2.61
N SER A 60 12.25 5.09 3.53
CA SER A 60 13.34 4.17 3.17
C SER A 60 12.84 2.95 2.39
N ARG A 61 11.56 2.60 2.53
CA ARG A 61 10.91 1.49 1.81
C ARG A 61 10.06 1.96 0.64
N SER A 62 10.03 3.26 0.36
CA SER A 62 9.19 3.84 -0.70
C SER A 62 9.51 3.32 -2.10
N TYR A 63 10.73 2.81 -2.33
CA TYR A 63 11.11 2.13 -3.58
C TYR A 63 10.14 0.99 -3.95
N GLN A 64 9.47 0.38 -2.96
CA GLN A 64 8.55 -0.73 -3.15
C GLN A 64 7.28 -0.30 -3.87
N ILE A 65 6.66 0.81 -3.44
CA ILE A 65 5.48 1.37 -4.10
C ILE A 65 5.86 2.21 -5.32
N GLN A 66 7.04 2.85 -5.32
CA GLN A 66 7.50 3.67 -6.44
C GLN A 66 7.51 2.90 -7.77
N GLN A 67 7.93 1.63 -7.76
CA GLN A 67 7.94 0.78 -8.96
C GLN A 67 6.54 0.54 -9.54
N TRP A 68 5.49 0.67 -8.72
CA TRP A 68 4.10 0.46 -9.14
C TRP A 68 3.39 1.72 -9.58
N LEU A 69 3.96 2.92 -9.35
CA LEU A 69 3.30 4.19 -9.70
C LEU A 69 2.89 4.26 -11.18
N PRO A 70 3.73 3.88 -12.17
CA PRO A 70 3.32 3.91 -13.58
C PRO A 70 2.14 2.97 -13.87
N VAL A 71 2.10 1.80 -13.21
CA VAL A 71 1.02 0.82 -13.37
C VAL A 71 -0.28 1.36 -12.78
N TYR A 72 -0.20 2.01 -11.62
CA TYR A 72 -1.37 2.65 -11.00
C TYR A 72 -1.88 3.84 -11.82
N GLU A 73 -0.99 4.59 -12.47
CA GLU A 73 -1.37 5.66 -13.40
C GLU A 73 -2.09 5.12 -14.64
N GLU A 74 -1.63 3.99 -15.19
CA GLU A 74 -2.32 3.30 -16.28
C GLU A 74 -3.71 2.80 -15.84
N LEU A 75 -3.78 2.15 -14.67
CA LEU A 75 -5.05 1.69 -14.08
C LEU A 75 -6.02 2.85 -13.85
N ASN A 76 -5.51 4.01 -13.42
CA ASN A 76 -6.30 5.20 -13.15
C ASN A 76 -7.04 5.77 -14.38
N LYS A 77 -6.66 5.37 -15.60
CA LYS A 77 -7.39 5.74 -16.81
C LYS A 77 -8.77 5.08 -16.89
N THR A 78 -8.96 3.95 -16.22
CA THR A 78 -10.22 3.15 -16.27
C THR A 78 -10.89 3.03 -14.91
N HIS A 79 -10.11 2.98 -13.82
CA HIS A 79 -10.60 2.85 -12.46
C HIS A 79 -9.94 3.88 -11.56
N LYS A 80 -10.70 4.74 -10.88
CA LYS A 80 -10.11 5.81 -10.07
C LYS A 80 -9.25 5.24 -8.93
N VAL A 81 -7.94 5.49 -8.98
CA VAL A 81 -6.96 5.01 -8.00
C VAL A 81 -6.61 6.11 -7.00
N GLN A 82 -6.55 5.75 -5.72
CA GLN A 82 -5.97 6.58 -4.67
C GLN A 82 -4.86 5.84 -3.95
N ILE A 83 -3.82 6.58 -3.53
CA ILE A 83 -2.76 6.07 -2.66
C ILE A 83 -2.97 6.60 -1.24
N ILE A 84 -3.06 5.70 -0.25
CA ILE A 84 -3.05 6.09 1.16
C ILE A 84 -1.73 5.67 1.80
N CYS A 85 -1.05 6.66 2.36
CA CYS A 85 0.17 6.51 3.14
C CYS A 85 -0.12 6.67 4.63
N ARG A 86 0.63 5.94 5.46
CA ARG A 86 0.54 6.10 6.94
C ARG A 86 1.55 7.08 7.52
N GLN A 87 2.46 7.59 6.70
CA GLN A 87 3.47 8.56 7.11
C GLN A 87 3.52 9.75 6.15
N TYR A 88 3.49 10.96 6.69
CA TYR A 88 3.52 12.19 5.89
C TYR A 88 4.83 12.38 5.09
N PRO A 89 6.03 12.06 5.61
CA PRO A 89 7.25 12.13 4.81
C PRO A 89 7.17 11.29 3.53
N THR A 90 6.68 10.06 3.64
CA THR A 90 6.43 9.17 2.50
C THR A 90 5.40 9.77 1.54
N THR A 91 4.29 10.30 2.08
CA THR A 91 3.23 10.95 1.29
C THR A 91 3.80 12.09 0.44
N LYS A 92 4.59 12.98 1.07
CA LYS A 92 5.24 14.12 0.40
C LYS A 92 6.25 13.69 -0.65
N PHE A 93 6.96 12.59 -0.40
CA PHE A 93 7.87 12.00 -1.37
C PHE A 93 7.12 11.47 -2.60
N LEU A 94 6.09 10.63 -2.40
CA LEU A 94 5.35 10.03 -3.52
C LEU A 94 4.61 11.06 -4.36
N ARG A 95 4.09 12.14 -3.77
CA ARG A 95 3.47 13.26 -4.52
C ARG A 95 4.40 13.95 -5.52
N LYS A 96 5.72 13.83 -5.35
CA LYS A 96 6.69 14.37 -6.31
C LYS A 96 6.88 13.45 -7.52
N LEU A 97 6.40 12.20 -7.44
CA LEU A 97 6.68 11.14 -8.40
C LEU A 97 5.45 10.76 -9.23
N THR A 98 4.24 11.17 -8.84
CA THR A 98 2.99 10.81 -9.53
C THR A 98 1.96 11.93 -9.44
N ASN A 99 1.06 11.96 -10.42
CA ASN A 99 -0.13 12.80 -10.41
C ASN A 99 -1.34 12.16 -9.72
N LEU A 100 -1.21 10.91 -9.25
CA LEU A 100 -2.28 10.24 -8.52
C LEU A 100 -2.60 10.95 -7.19
N PRO A 101 -3.86 10.90 -6.71
CA PRO A 101 -4.21 11.34 -5.37
C PRO A 101 -3.46 10.52 -4.32
N VAL A 102 -2.48 11.13 -3.65
CA VAL A 102 -1.74 10.53 -2.54
C VAL A 102 -2.13 11.26 -1.26
N ASN A 103 -2.64 10.54 -0.25
CA ASN A 103 -3.10 11.12 1.01
C ASN A 103 -2.48 10.43 2.22
N SER A 104 -2.28 11.21 3.29
CA SER A 104 -1.79 10.70 4.57
C SER A 104 -2.95 10.44 5.55
N VAL A 105 -2.97 9.24 6.15
CA VAL A 105 -3.92 8.88 7.21
C VAL A 105 -3.16 8.21 8.35
N TYR A 106 -3.21 8.76 9.55
CA TYR A 106 -2.33 8.32 10.65
C TYR A 106 -2.99 7.34 11.60
N ASP A 107 -4.23 7.61 12.01
CA ASP A 107 -4.96 6.77 12.94
C ASP A 107 -5.82 5.73 12.22
N PHE A 108 -5.99 4.61 12.91
CA PHE A 108 -6.78 3.48 12.45
C PHE A 108 -8.24 3.86 12.16
N PHE A 109 -8.89 4.63 13.03
CA PHE A 109 -10.31 4.95 12.87
C PHE A 109 -10.60 5.80 11.65
N THR A 110 -9.73 6.77 11.33
CA THR A 110 -9.88 7.56 10.10
C THR A 110 -9.62 6.72 8.86
N LEU A 111 -8.66 5.78 8.93
CA LEU A 111 -8.39 4.87 7.81
C LEU A 111 -9.60 3.98 7.51
N THR A 112 -10.15 3.31 8.52
CA THR A 112 -11.28 2.40 8.34
C THR A 112 -12.52 3.15 7.85
N ASP A 113 -12.81 4.31 8.45
CA ASP A 113 -13.95 5.14 8.04
C ASP A 113 -13.82 5.65 6.60
N LEU A 114 -12.61 6.03 6.17
CA LEU A 114 -12.36 6.48 4.81
C LEU A 114 -12.53 5.34 3.80
N ILE A 115 -12.05 4.14 4.15
CA ILE A 115 -12.24 2.94 3.32
C ILE A 115 -13.73 2.60 3.19
N ASP A 116 -14.46 2.60 4.30
CA ASP A 116 -15.90 2.31 4.32
C ASP A 116 -16.69 3.37 3.51
N THR A 117 -16.30 4.64 3.61
CA THR A 117 -16.98 5.76 2.92
C THR A 117 -16.72 5.76 1.41
N ASN A 118 -15.51 5.44 0.96
CA ASN A 118 -15.21 5.34 -0.47
C ASN A 118 -15.78 4.06 -1.10
N ASN A 119 -16.08 3.03 -0.29
CA ASN A 119 -16.52 1.73 -0.77
C ASN A 119 -15.55 1.17 -1.84
N TYR A 120 -14.24 1.20 -1.53
CA TYR A 120 -13.21 0.67 -2.43
C TYR A 120 -13.54 -0.78 -2.79
N LYS A 121 -13.45 -1.10 -4.08
CA LYS A 121 -13.67 -2.46 -4.58
C LYS A 121 -12.43 -3.31 -4.35
N VAL A 122 -11.25 -2.70 -4.44
CA VAL A 122 -9.95 -3.38 -4.37
C VAL A 122 -8.97 -2.58 -3.52
N ILE A 123 -8.20 -3.27 -2.68
CA ILE A 123 -7.06 -2.71 -1.94
C ILE A 123 -5.79 -3.47 -2.33
N LEU A 124 -4.80 -2.73 -2.83
CA LEU A 124 -3.54 -3.24 -3.35
C LEU A 124 -2.39 -3.05 -2.34
N TYR A 125 -1.56 -4.08 -2.19
CA TYR A 125 -0.45 -4.11 -1.24
C TYR A 125 0.86 -4.56 -1.92
N VAL A 126 1.88 -3.72 -1.90
CA VAL A 126 3.16 -3.98 -2.58
C VAL A 126 4.20 -4.69 -1.71
N ASN A 127 3.87 -5.05 -0.47
CA ASN A 127 4.79 -5.68 0.46
C ASN A 127 4.06 -6.46 1.56
N ASN A 128 4.82 -7.02 2.51
CA ASN A 128 4.32 -7.76 3.68
C ASN A 128 4.52 -6.96 4.98
N SER A 129 4.31 -5.64 4.92
CA SER A 129 4.35 -4.80 6.12
C SER A 129 3.25 -5.21 7.09
N PHE A 130 3.57 -5.33 8.37
CA PHE A 130 2.57 -5.59 9.43
C PHE A 130 1.48 -4.50 9.46
N THR A 131 1.77 -3.31 8.94
CA THR A 131 0.80 -2.21 8.85
C THR A 131 -0.33 -2.51 7.86
N ASN A 132 -0.17 -3.47 6.94
CA ASN A 132 -1.19 -3.86 5.96
C ASN A 132 -2.46 -4.38 6.64
N PHE A 133 -2.31 -5.10 7.76
CA PHE A 133 -3.43 -5.59 8.56
C PHE A 133 -4.36 -4.49 9.08
N GLN A 134 -3.87 -3.25 9.17
CA GLN A 134 -4.71 -2.12 9.57
C GLN A 134 -5.71 -1.74 8.47
N ALA A 135 -5.34 -1.87 7.19
CA ALA A 135 -6.27 -1.67 6.08
C ALA A 135 -7.15 -2.91 5.83
N MET A 136 -6.68 -4.11 6.17
CA MET A 136 -7.47 -5.36 6.09
C MET A 136 -8.65 -5.43 7.08
N ALA A 137 -8.75 -4.48 8.01
CA ALA A 137 -9.96 -4.34 8.82
C ALA A 137 -11.20 -3.99 7.97
N ALA A 138 -11.00 -3.46 6.76
CA ALA A 138 -12.05 -3.27 5.77
C ALA A 138 -12.56 -4.62 5.25
N LYS A 139 -13.87 -4.84 5.34
CA LYS A 139 -14.47 -6.16 5.03
C LYS A 139 -15.11 -6.25 3.64
N LYS A 140 -15.34 -5.09 3.00
CA LYS A 140 -16.10 -4.97 1.75
C LYS A 140 -15.22 -4.55 0.58
N ALA A 141 -13.97 -5.01 0.58
CA ALA A 141 -13.02 -4.80 -0.49
C ALA A 141 -12.27 -6.10 -0.76
N PHE A 142 -11.77 -6.27 -1.97
CA PHE A 142 -10.91 -7.38 -2.34
C PHE A 142 -9.45 -7.02 -2.04
N HIS A 143 -8.77 -7.82 -1.24
CA HIS A 143 -7.40 -7.54 -0.79
C HIS A 143 -6.39 -8.29 -1.66
N VAL A 144 -5.57 -7.54 -2.38
CA VAL A 144 -4.63 -8.09 -3.37
C VAL A 144 -3.19 -7.79 -2.97
N HIS A 145 -2.42 -8.85 -2.71
CA HIS A 145 -0.98 -8.74 -2.58
C HIS A 145 -0.33 -8.72 -3.96
N LEU A 146 0.45 -7.69 -4.26
CA LEU A 146 1.16 -7.51 -5.53
C LEU A 146 2.66 -7.80 -5.42
N ASN A 147 3.20 -7.65 -4.21
CA ASN A 147 4.64 -7.60 -3.95
C ASN A 147 5.36 -6.46 -4.71
N HIS A 148 6.64 -6.22 -4.44
CA HIS A 148 7.42 -5.13 -5.08
C HIS A 148 8.50 -5.66 -6.02
N GLY A 149 8.80 -6.93 -5.94
CA GLY A 149 9.76 -7.60 -6.81
C GLY A 149 9.83 -9.07 -6.44
N GLU A 150 10.39 -9.86 -7.35
CA GLU A 150 10.56 -11.29 -7.11
C GLU A 150 11.96 -11.59 -6.62
N SER A 151 12.07 -12.39 -5.56
CA SER A 151 13.34 -12.79 -4.95
C SER A 151 13.15 -14.12 -4.22
N ASP A 152 14.23 -14.74 -3.77
CA ASP A 152 14.18 -15.97 -2.97
C ASP A 152 14.29 -15.68 -1.46
N LYS A 153 13.66 -14.59 -1.01
CA LYS A 153 13.69 -14.15 0.38
C LYS A 153 12.51 -14.74 1.15
N MET A 154 12.69 -14.98 2.45
CA MET A 154 11.61 -15.44 3.34
C MET A 154 10.38 -14.51 3.33
N SER A 155 10.58 -13.22 3.06
CA SER A 155 9.47 -12.27 2.91
C SER A 155 8.55 -12.61 1.73
N MET A 156 8.99 -13.36 0.73
CA MET A 156 8.21 -13.76 -0.44
C MET A 156 7.33 -14.98 -0.17
N THR A 157 7.69 -15.79 0.82
CA THR A 157 6.95 -16.97 1.28
C THR A 157 6.33 -16.78 2.65
N SER A 158 5.96 -15.53 2.98
CA SER A 158 5.37 -15.20 4.28
C SER A 158 3.99 -15.83 4.46
N ARG A 159 3.69 -16.30 5.68
CA ARG A 159 2.32 -16.70 6.07
C ARG A 159 1.28 -15.57 5.98
N GLN A 160 1.71 -14.32 5.83
CA GLN A 160 0.78 -13.20 5.57
C GLN A 160 -0.03 -13.41 4.28
N MET A 161 0.46 -14.22 3.32
CA MET A 161 -0.27 -14.53 2.09
C MET A 161 -1.68 -15.06 2.32
N TYR A 162 -1.93 -15.75 3.44
CA TYR A 162 -3.26 -16.28 3.77
C TYR A 162 -4.30 -15.20 4.09
N ALA A 163 -3.87 -13.98 4.41
CA ALA A 163 -4.75 -12.88 4.75
C ALA A 163 -5.33 -12.18 3.51
N TYR A 164 -4.77 -12.44 2.32
CA TYR A 164 -5.20 -11.82 1.07
C TYR A 164 -6.21 -12.69 0.33
N ASP A 165 -7.09 -12.02 -0.43
CA ASP A 165 -8.02 -12.69 -1.33
C ASP A 165 -7.31 -13.16 -2.59
N VAL A 166 -6.37 -12.35 -3.11
CA VAL A 166 -5.46 -12.73 -4.20
C VAL A 166 -4.02 -12.40 -3.83
N VAL A 167 -3.13 -13.33 -4.20
CA VAL A 167 -1.69 -13.18 -4.19
C VAL A 167 -1.22 -13.18 -5.63
N ALA A 168 -0.94 -11.99 -6.14
CA ALA A 168 -0.43 -11.82 -7.49
C ALA A 168 1.07 -12.13 -7.52
N VAL A 169 1.49 -12.92 -8.50
CA VAL A 169 2.86 -13.43 -8.60
C VAL A 169 3.42 -13.27 -10.00
N ALA A 170 4.76 -13.22 -10.10
CA ALA A 170 5.44 -12.97 -11.35
C ALA A 170 5.38 -14.13 -12.36
N GLY A 171 5.19 -15.37 -11.91
CA GLY A 171 5.21 -16.54 -12.78
C GLY A 171 5.09 -17.85 -12.02
N GLN A 172 5.16 -18.97 -12.75
CA GLN A 172 4.98 -20.31 -12.18
C GLN A 172 5.99 -20.61 -11.06
N ALA A 173 7.27 -20.25 -11.25
CA ALA A 173 8.30 -20.45 -10.23
C ALA A 173 8.00 -19.73 -8.90
N ALA A 174 7.26 -18.61 -8.92
CA ALA A 174 6.83 -17.93 -7.71
C ALA A 174 5.67 -18.68 -7.02
N LYS A 175 4.72 -19.21 -7.80
CA LYS A 175 3.66 -20.11 -7.26
C LYS A 175 4.27 -21.35 -6.62
N ASP A 176 5.22 -21.98 -7.29
CA ASP A 176 5.85 -23.21 -6.80
C ASP A 176 6.62 -22.96 -5.50
N ARG A 177 7.28 -21.79 -5.36
CA ARG A 177 7.91 -21.40 -4.08
C ARG A 177 6.90 -21.22 -2.96
N LEU A 178 5.75 -20.58 -3.21
CA LEU A 178 4.68 -20.47 -2.22
C LEU A 178 4.17 -21.84 -1.78
N ARG A 179 3.90 -22.74 -2.74
CA ARG A 179 3.44 -24.11 -2.49
C ARG A 179 4.42 -24.94 -1.68
N ASN A 180 5.70 -24.82 -1.98
CA ASN A 180 6.73 -25.58 -1.29
C ASN A 180 6.99 -25.05 0.13
N ALA A 181 6.76 -23.76 0.37
CA ALA A 181 7.03 -23.13 1.66
C ALA A 181 5.81 -23.07 2.60
N LEU A 182 4.59 -23.03 2.05
CA LEU A 182 3.35 -22.83 2.80
C LEU A 182 2.50 -24.11 2.82
N ILE A 183 2.06 -24.50 4.01
CA ILE A 183 1.24 -25.72 4.23
C ILE A 183 -0.07 -25.69 3.43
N VAL A 184 -0.66 -24.49 3.28
CA VAL A 184 -1.91 -24.29 2.56
C VAL A 184 -1.59 -23.41 1.36
N SER A 185 -1.63 -23.99 0.16
CA SER A 185 -1.63 -23.24 -1.09
C SER A 185 -3.03 -23.27 -1.67
N ASP A 186 -3.45 -22.15 -2.26
CA ASP A 186 -4.71 -22.05 -2.98
C ASP A 186 -4.44 -21.51 -4.38
N GLU A 187 -4.49 -22.41 -5.36
CA GLU A 187 -4.16 -22.06 -6.75
C GLU A 187 -5.07 -20.96 -7.32
N ASN A 188 -6.29 -20.84 -6.79
CA ASN A 188 -7.27 -19.84 -7.23
C ASN A 188 -6.95 -18.45 -6.68
N LYS A 189 -6.22 -18.37 -5.57
CA LYS A 189 -5.73 -17.10 -4.99
C LYS A 189 -4.40 -16.67 -5.58
N GLU A 190 -3.56 -17.62 -5.97
CA GLU A 190 -2.24 -17.38 -6.54
C GLU A 190 -2.32 -17.06 -8.04
N VAL A 191 -2.46 -15.78 -8.39
CA VAL A 191 -2.70 -15.33 -9.78
C VAL A 191 -1.40 -14.87 -10.42
N ILE A 192 -1.02 -15.48 -11.55
CA ILE A 192 0.15 -15.03 -12.32
C ILE A 192 -0.21 -13.74 -13.07
N ILE A 193 0.51 -12.65 -12.79
CA ILE A 193 0.34 -11.36 -13.47
C ILE A 193 1.59 -10.87 -14.18
N GLY A 194 2.69 -11.63 -14.13
CA GLY A 194 3.97 -11.16 -14.64
C GLY A 194 4.55 -10.04 -13.77
N ARG A 195 5.27 -9.11 -14.41
CA ARG A 195 5.80 -7.92 -13.74
C ARG A 195 5.35 -6.66 -14.49
N PRO A 196 4.12 -6.19 -14.28
CA PRO A 196 3.60 -4.99 -14.96
C PRO A 196 4.50 -3.76 -14.82
N GLN A 197 5.24 -3.66 -13.72
CA GLN A 197 6.23 -2.61 -13.52
C GLN A 197 7.38 -2.61 -14.54
N LEU A 198 7.69 -3.75 -15.15
CA LEU A 198 8.71 -3.86 -16.21
C LEU A 198 8.14 -3.57 -17.59
N ASP A 199 6.87 -3.86 -17.83
CA ASP A 199 6.22 -3.64 -19.13
C ASP A 199 6.18 -2.16 -19.51
N LEU A 200 6.14 -1.29 -18.49
CA LEU A 200 6.13 0.17 -18.64
C LEU A 200 7.54 0.79 -18.60
N LEU A 201 8.59 0.02 -18.27
CA LEU A 201 9.99 0.48 -18.30
C LEU A 201 10.55 0.33 -19.72
N GLN A 202 10.21 1.28 -20.58
CA GLN A 202 10.53 1.26 -22.01
C GLN A 202 11.83 1.99 -22.37
N LYS A 203 12.95 1.65 -21.74
CA LYS A 203 14.26 2.04 -22.29
C LYS A 203 15.09 0.80 -22.56
N PRO A 204 15.16 0.36 -23.83
CA PRO A 204 16.15 -0.63 -24.25
C PRO A 204 17.53 -0.14 -23.85
N LEU A 205 18.38 -1.04 -23.38
CA LEU A 205 19.79 -0.74 -23.20
C LEU A 205 20.38 -0.40 -24.58
N GLU A 206 21.14 0.68 -24.68
CA GLU A 206 21.91 0.97 -25.88
C GLU A 206 22.98 -0.11 -26.03
N ILE A 207 22.85 -0.93 -27.08
CA ILE A 207 23.80 -2.00 -27.38
C ILE A 207 24.84 -1.47 -28.37
N VAL A 208 26.11 -1.50 -27.99
CA VAL A 208 27.22 -1.21 -28.90
C VAL A 208 27.53 -2.45 -29.72
N GLU A 209 27.40 -2.35 -31.05
CA GLU A 209 27.72 -3.44 -31.98
C GLU A 209 29.18 -3.91 -31.85
N GLY A 210 29.41 -5.21 -32.09
CA GLY A 210 30.75 -5.81 -32.09
C GLY A 210 31.36 -6.08 -30.70
N ARG A 211 30.63 -5.82 -29.60
CA ARG A 211 31.09 -6.12 -28.23
C ARG A 211 30.31 -7.26 -27.58
N LYS A 212 31.01 -8.13 -26.85
CA LYS A 212 30.37 -9.11 -25.97
C LYS A 212 29.76 -8.40 -24.77
N ILE A 213 28.47 -8.62 -24.52
CA ILE A 213 27.75 -8.06 -23.37
C ILE A 213 27.71 -9.11 -22.26
N LEU A 214 28.09 -8.72 -21.04
CA LEU A 214 27.98 -9.55 -19.84
C LEU A 214 27.05 -8.86 -18.84
N THR A 215 26.03 -9.56 -18.36
CA THR A 215 25.21 -9.11 -17.24
C THR A 215 25.77 -9.66 -15.94
N TYR A 216 26.21 -8.77 -15.05
CA TYR A 216 26.59 -9.12 -13.68
C TYR A 216 25.56 -8.54 -12.71
N ALA A 217 24.81 -9.41 -12.04
CA ALA A 217 23.70 -9.04 -11.15
C ALA A 217 23.85 -9.71 -9.78
N PRO A 218 24.89 -9.38 -9.00
CA PRO A 218 25.05 -9.92 -7.66
C PRO A 218 23.94 -9.41 -6.74
N THR A 219 23.50 -10.25 -5.80
CA THR A 219 22.62 -9.84 -4.70
C THR A 219 23.45 -9.43 -3.49
N TRP A 220 22.92 -8.53 -2.65
CA TRP A 220 23.51 -8.23 -1.35
C TRP A 220 23.43 -9.45 -0.41
N GLU A 221 24.47 -9.71 0.38
CA GLU A 221 24.47 -10.67 1.49
C GLU A 221 23.61 -10.11 2.63
N GLY A 222 22.29 -10.27 2.53
CA GLY A 222 21.32 -9.52 3.34
C GLY A 222 20.41 -10.35 4.24
N ASP A 223 20.70 -11.63 4.44
CA ASP A 223 19.93 -12.49 5.34
C ASP A 223 20.79 -12.80 6.59
N GLN A 224 20.76 -11.88 7.56
CA GLN A 224 20.89 -12.17 8.99
C GLN A 224 19.71 -11.57 9.74
#